data_AF-A0A316NV02-F1
#
_entry.id   AF-A0A316NV02-F1
#
_cell.length_a   1.000
_cell.length_b   1.000
_cell.length_c   1.000
_cell.angle_alpha   90.00
_cell.angle_beta   90.00
_cell.angle_gamma   90.00
#
_symmetry.space_group_name_H-M   'P 1'
#
loop_
_entity.id
_entity.type
_entity.pdbx_description
1 polymer ?
#
loop_
_entity_poly.entity_id
_entity_poly.type
_entity_poly.pdbx_seq_one_letter_code
_entity_poly.pdbx_strand_id
1 'polypeptide(L)' 'MSDAEHIYADIIDLPHHVSSKYPHMSMEQRAAQFSPFAALAGHTEAIKQAAHHAQEHGPDAPIDQSEFDYC' A
#
# COMPACT_ATOMS: atom_id res chain seq x y z
N MET A 1 8.15 30.42 14.34
CA MET A 1 8.21 28.96 14.13
C MET A 1 6.81 28.46 14.42
N SER A 2 6.17 27.89 13.42
CA SER A 2 4.72 27.90 13.22
C SER A 2 3.97 27.03 14.21
N ASP A 3 2.88 27.55 14.77
CA ASP A 3 1.87 26.82 15.55
C ASP A 3 1.31 25.57 14.83
N ALA A 4 1.57 25.43 13.52
CA ALA A 4 1.24 24.27 12.70
C ALA A 4 1.91 22.97 13.15
N GLU A 5 3.09 23.03 13.79
CA GLU A 5 3.81 21.83 14.26
C GLU A 5 3.17 21.17 15.50
N HIS A 6 2.25 21.86 16.18
CA HIS A 6 1.68 21.40 17.45
C HIS A 6 0.15 21.33 17.50
N ILE A 7 -0.55 21.50 16.36
CA ILE A 7 -2.03 21.49 16.29
C ILE A 7 -2.64 20.19 16.86
N TYR A 8 -1.90 19.08 16.82
CA TYR A 8 -2.39 17.77 17.26
C TYR A 8 -1.52 17.13 18.35
N ALA A 9 -0.64 17.91 18.99
CA ALA A 9 0.31 17.39 19.98
C ALA A 9 -0.39 16.80 21.22
N ASP A 10 -1.62 17.22 21.49
CA ASP A 10 -2.49 16.73 22.56
C ASP A 10 -3.17 15.39 22.24
N ILE A 11 -3.25 14.99 20.95
CA ILE A 11 -3.94 13.77 20.52
C ILE A 11 -3.04 12.72 19.84
N ILE A 12 -1.85 13.09 19.36
CA ILE A 12 -1.01 12.21 18.52
C ILE A 12 -0.48 10.97 19.28
N ASP A 13 -0.25 11.10 20.58
CA ASP A 13 0.29 10.05 21.45
C ASP A 13 -0.79 9.29 22.23
N LEU A 14 -2.08 9.56 21.94
CA LEU A 14 -3.18 8.86 22.62
C LEU A 14 -3.24 7.40 22.18
N PRO A 15 -3.58 6.47 23.12
CA PRO A 15 -3.69 5.06 22.79
C PRO A 15 -4.77 4.86 21.71
N HIS A 16 -4.39 4.16 20.63
CA HIS A 16 -5.34 3.79 19.59
C HIS A 16 -6.34 2.76 20.13
N HIS A 17 -7.63 2.98 19.89
CA HIS A 17 -8.65 2.01 20.26
C HIS A 17 -8.51 0.75 19.43
N VAL A 18 -8.35 -0.40 20.10
CA VAL A 18 -8.40 -1.72 19.47
C VAL A 18 -9.59 -2.47 20.05
N SER A 19 -10.51 -2.91 19.20
CA SER A 19 -11.68 -3.65 19.63
C SER A 19 -11.27 -5.04 20.14
N SER A 20 -11.73 -5.40 21.34
CA SER A 20 -11.56 -6.75 21.90
C SER A 20 -12.53 -7.76 21.28
N LYS A 21 -13.65 -7.29 20.73
CA LYS A 21 -14.71 -8.14 20.15
C LYS A 21 -14.52 -8.36 18.65
N TYR A 22 -14.09 -7.32 17.92
CA TYR A 22 -13.92 -7.36 16.47
C TYR A 22 -12.44 -7.19 16.13
N PRO A 23 -11.66 -8.29 16.04
CA PRO A 23 -10.24 -8.20 15.74
C PRO A 23 -10.02 -7.56 14.37
N HIS A 24 -8.90 -6.85 14.24
CA HIS A 24 -8.51 -6.29 12.95
C HIS A 24 -8.26 -7.41 11.93
N MET A 25 -8.65 -7.14 10.70
CA MET A 25 -8.38 -8.01 9.55
C MET A 25 -6.86 -8.17 9.35
N SER A 26 -6.41 -9.38 9.01
CA SER A 26 -4.99 -9.63 8.74
C SER A 26 -4.50 -8.83 7.53
N MET A 27 -3.19 -8.58 7.42
CA MET A 27 -2.58 -7.91 6.26
C MET A 27 -2.99 -8.57 4.94
N GLU A 28 -2.98 -9.89 4.89
CA GLU A 28 -3.36 -10.70 3.73
C GLU A 28 -4.83 -10.53 3.37
N GLN A 29 -5.72 -10.64 4.36
CA GLN A 29 -7.16 -10.44 4.15
C GLN A 29 -7.46 -9.00 3.70
N ARG A 30 -6.71 -8.00 4.19
CA ARG A 30 -6.80 -6.62 3.69
C ARG A 30 -6.37 -6.52 2.22
N ALA A 31 -5.26 -7.17 1.85
CA ALA A 31 -4.79 -7.18 0.46
C ALA A 31 -5.79 -7.85 -0.50
N ALA A 32 -6.46 -8.92 -0.05
CA ALA A 32 -7.48 -9.62 -0.82
C ALA A 32 -8.70 -8.75 -1.18
N GLN A 33 -8.97 -7.67 -0.42
CA GLN A 33 -10.02 -6.71 -0.81
C GLN A 33 -9.68 -5.96 -2.11
N PHE A 34 -8.38 -5.84 -2.41
CA PHE A 34 -7.85 -5.16 -3.59
C PHE A 34 -7.33 -6.14 -4.64
N SER A 35 -7.86 -7.37 -4.69
CA SER A 35 -7.45 -8.40 -5.65
C SER A 35 -8.41 -8.64 -6.84
N PRO A 36 -9.17 -7.65 -7.38
CA PRO A 36 -10.09 -7.92 -8.50
C PRO A 36 -9.36 -8.39 -9.76
N PHE A 37 -8.08 -8.01 -9.92
CA PHE A 37 -7.25 -8.38 -11.06
C PHE A 37 -6.55 -9.74 -10.91
N ALA A 38 -6.65 -10.39 -9.75
CA ALA A 38 -6.04 -11.71 -9.53
C ALA A 38 -6.65 -12.80 -10.43
N ALA A 39 -7.87 -12.59 -10.92
CA ALA A 39 -8.52 -13.48 -11.88
C ALA A 39 -7.95 -13.34 -13.31
N LEU A 40 -7.21 -12.27 -13.60
CA LEU A 40 -6.64 -12.05 -14.94
C LEU A 40 -5.42 -12.95 -15.15
N ALA A 41 -5.39 -13.60 -16.32
CA ALA A 41 -4.18 -14.30 -16.77
C ALA A 41 -3.02 -13.30 -16.88
N GLY A 42 -1.86 -13.65 -16.32
CA GLY A 42 -0.66 -12.80 -16.34
C GLY A 42 -0.45 -11.90 -15.12
N HIS A 43 -1.43 -11.77 -14.20
CA HIS A 43 -1.28 -10.96 -12.99
C HIS A 43 -0.09 -11.39 -12.12
N THR A 44 0.12 -12.69 -11.94
CA THR A 44 1.25 -13.23 -11.17
C THR A 44 2.60 -12.93 -11.81
N GLU A 45 2.66 -12.93 -13.14
CA GLU A 45 3.90 -12.63 -13.88
C GLU A 45 4.22 -11.14 -13.80
N ALA A 46 3.22 -10.27 -13.93
CA ALA A 46 3.38 -8.83 -13.75
C ALA A 46 3.92 -8.47 -12.35
N ILE A 47 3.42 -9.12 -11.29
CA ILE A 47 3.94 -8.93 -9.92
C ILE A 47 5.41 -9.35 -9.83
N LYS A 48 5.79 -10.49 -10.42
CA LYS A 48 7.19 -10.95 -10.40
C LYS A 48 8.12 -10.00 -11.15
N GLN A 49 7.71 -9.49 -12.29
CA GLN A 49 8.49 -8.51 -13.07
C GLN A 49 8.69 -7.22 -12.26
N ALA A 50 7.63 -6.70 -11.64
CA ALA A 50 7.72 -5.52 -10.78
C ALA A 50 8.65 -5.76 -9.57
N ALA A 51 8.59 -6.95 -8.96
CA ALA A 51 9.48 -7.32 -7.86
C ALA A 51 10.96 -7.39 -8.30
N HIS A 52 11.23 -7.97 -9.47
CA HIS A 52 12.58 -8.01 -10.05
C HIS A 52 13.11 -6.59 -10.33
N HIS A 53 12.30 -5.75 -10.97
CA HIS A 53 12.65 -4.36 -11.25
C HIS A 53 12.96 -3.58 -9.96
N ALA A 54 12.18 -3.77 -8.89
CA ALA A 54 12.43 -3.14 -7.60
C ALA A 54 13.72 -3.64 -6.92
N GLN A 55 14.11 -4.90 -7.15
CA GLN A 55 15.39 -5.43 -6.68
C GLN A 55 16.58 -4.83 -7.44
N GLU A 56 16.43 -4.61 -8.74
CA GLU A 56 17.49 -4.08 -9.60
C GLU A 56 17.66 -2.56 -9.46
N HIS A 57 16.56 -1.81 -9.36
CA HIS A 57 16.56 -0.34 -9.42
C HIS A 57 16.22 0.35 -8.10
N GLY A 58 15.85 -0.41 -7.07
CA GLY A 58 15.45 0.11 -5.76
C GLY A 58 13.95 0.49 -5.69
N PRO A 59 13.46 0.81 -4.48
CA PRO A 59 12.03 1.08 -4.22
C PRO A 59 11.51 2.35 -4.88
N ASP A 60 12.40 3.29 -5.22
CA ASP A 60 12.07 4.59 -5.83
C ASP A 60 12.27 4.59 -7.37
N ALA A 61 12.48 3.42 -7.96
CA ALA A 61 12.65 3.30 -9.40
C ALA A 61 11.41 3.84 -10.14
N PRO A 62 11.58 4.64 -11.21
CA PRO A 62 10.46 5.11 -12.01
C PRO A 62 9.65 3.92 -12.52
N ILE A 63 8.36 3.89 -12.20
CA ILE A 63 7.44 2.93 -12.80
C ILE A 63 7.21 3.38 -14.24
N ASP A 64 7.56 2.55 -15.20
CA ASP A 64 7.21 2.78 -16.61
C ASP A 64 5.70 2.58 -16.79
N GLN A 65 4.95 3.69 -16.75
CA GLN A 65 3.51 3.72 -16.92
C GLN A 65 3.09 3.83 -18.39
N SER A 66 4.02 3.80 -19.35
CA SER A 66 3.70 3.95 -20.78
C SER A 66 2.74 2.89 -21.31
N GLU A 67 2.63 1.75 -20.63
CA GLU A 67 1.69 0.67 -20.94
C GLU A 67 0.24 0.94 -20.46
N PHE A 68 0.05 1.88 -19.53
CA PHE A 68 -1.27 2.25 -18.97
C PHE A 68 -1.93 3.43 -19.71
N ASP A 69 -1.20 4.12 -20.57
CA ASP A 69 -1.66 5.30 -21.31
C ASP A 69 -2.47 4.95 -22.59
N TYR A 70 -3.07 3.76 -22.66
CA TYR A 70 -3.90 3.38 -23.79
C TYR A 70 -5.33 3.94 -23.65
N CYS A 71 -5.49 5.23 -23.96
CA CYS A 71 -6.73 5.89 -24.35
C CYS A 71 -6.46 6.82 -25.53
#